data_AF-A0AAW7APR4-F1
#
_entry.id   AF-A0AAW7APR4-F1
#
_cell.length_a   1.000
_cell.length_b   1.000
_cell.length_c   1.000
_cell.angle_alpha   90.00
_cell.angle_beta   90.00
_cell.angle_gamma   90.00
#
_symmetry.space_group_name_H-M   'P 1'
#
loop_
_entity.id
_entity.type
_entity.pdbx_description
1 polymer ?
#
loop_
_entity_poly.entity_id
_entity_poly.type
_entity_poly.pdbx_seq_one_letter_code
_entity_poly.pdbx_strand_id
1 'polypeptide(L)'
;MSLKEINRLYIKVQDLNIHVKLAITVEGVIKQTHALKSAFDILRRFNFDFYFIDIEQKDVQSLLNKKSNMFNHSMSYFDYYNQLIDASHIHTSKFVYTKLTKKCFKLYKENTPLETADLMCHILIMLKRGCGVGYELMTKDSMDIALMNRHGIYEPLMYLYQIVKPFIGKPLSIHENYIVFKDFQNIHILLFNSLKHRFSPQEVHKFVLRPHVLPTKAMLFIQTLNREHGFIDYALPPLLNETYIERTLLHYIEQANTPKAEIKQFIRTANPLEFELHYDELKYIRISPS
;
A
#
# COMPACT_ATOMS: atom_id res chain seq x y z
N MET A 1 -19.67 -23.47 -1.70
CA MET A 1 -19.38 -24.20 -0.46
C MET A 1 -20.12 -23.50 0.67
N SER A 2 -20.90 -24.26 1.45
CA SER A 2 -21.63 -23.74 2.61
C SER A 2 -20.69 -23.42 3.77
N LEU A 3 -21.09 -22.54 4.68
CA LEU A 3 -20.32 -22.23 5.91
C LEU A 3 -20.03 -23.49 6.76
N LYS A 4 -20.94 -24.48 6.75
CA LYS A 4 -20.75 -25.75 7.48
C LYS A 4 -19.64 -26.60 6.85
N GLU A 5 -19.59 -26.66 5.53
CA GLU A 5 -18.53 -27.36 4.79
C GLU A 5 -17.19 -26.68 4.97
N ILE A 6 -17.16 -25.33 4.90
CA ILE A 6 -15.94 -24.54 5.13
C ILE A 6 -15.36 -24.81 6.52
N ASN A 7 -16.20 -24.81 7.57
CA ASN A 7 -15.74 -25.09 8.93
C ASN A 7 -15.20 -26.52 9.08
N ARG A 8 -15.85 -27.51 8.44
CA ARG A 8 -15.37 -28.89 8.44
C ARG A 8 -14.02 -29.03 7.74
N LEU A 9 -13.83 -28.33 6.63
CA LEU A 9 -12.55 -28.32 5.91
C LEU A 9 -11.46 -27.65 6.75
N TYR A 10 -11.77 -26.52 7.38
CA TYR A 10 -10.84 -25.82 8.29
C TYR A 10 -10.34 -26.73 9.42
N ILE A 11 -11.26 -27.39 10.14
CA ILE A 11 -10.90 -28.33 11.22
C ILE A 11 -9.99 -29.44 10.69
N LYS A 12 -10.36 -30.07 9.56
CA LYS A 12 -9.54 -31.12 8.94
C LYS A 12 -8.13 -30.64 8.59
N VAL A 13 -7.99 -29.42 8.06
CA VAL A 13 -6.67 -28.88 7.71
C VAL A 13 -5.84 -28.57 8.95
N GLN A 14 -6.46 -28.08 10.03
CA GLN A 14 -5.77 -27.90 11.30
C GLN A 14 -5.30 -29.24 11.90
N ASP A 15 -6.11 -30.29 11.79
CA ASP A 15 -5.79 -31.63 12.28
C ASP A 15 -4.61 -32.27 11.52
N LEU A 16 -4.37 -31.87 10.26
CA LEU A 16 -3.21 -32.32 9.48
C LEU A 16 -1.86 -31.79 10.03
N ASN A 17 -1.89 -30.89 11.01
CA ASN A 17 -0.73 -30.32 11.69
C ASN A 17 0.31 -29.70 10.72
N ILE A 18 -0.17 -29.17 9.59
CA ILE A 18 0.65 -28.45 8.61
C ILE A 18 0.69 -26.99 9.05
N HIS A 19 1.88 -26.38 9.09
CA HIS A 19 2.07 -24.95 9.39
C HIS A 19 1.61 -24.03 8.24
N VAL A 20 0.35 -24.14 7.82
CA VAL A 20 -0.26 -23.31 6.78
C VAL A 20 -1.27 -22.37 7.44
N LYS A 21 -1.11 -21.07 7.20
CA LYS A 21 -2.10 -20.06 7.59
C LYS A 21 -3.27 -20.08 6.62
N LEU A 22 -4.49 -20.00 7.14
CA LEU A 22 -5.72 -20.09 6.36
C LEU A 22 -6.45 -18.75 6.31
N ALA A 23 -7.03 -18.47 5.15
CA ALA A 23 -7.86 -17.30 4.93
C ALA A 23 -9.29 -17.68 4.52
N ILE A 24 -10.24 -16.82 4.85
CA ILE A 24 -11.63 -16.90 4.37
C ILE A 24 -12.04 -15.56 3.76
N THR A 25 -12.86 -15.58 2.72
CA THR A 25 -13.43 -14.37 2.11
C THR A 25 -14.65 -13.90 2.92
N VAL A 26 -14.65 -12.62 3.29
CA VAL A 26 -15.70 -12.03 4.13
C VAL A 26 -17.03 -11.94 3.37
N GLU A 27 -16.97 -11.64 2.07
CA GLU A 27 -18.12 -11.56 1.17
C GLU A 27 -18.88 -12.88 1.13
N GLY A 28 -18.14 -13.99 1.11
CA GLY A 28 -18.69 -15.34 1.09
C GLY A 28 -19.51 -15.65 2.34
N VAL A 29 -19.12 -15.10 3.49
CA VAL A 29 -19.85 -15.24 4.76
C VAL A 29 -21.06 -14.31 4.81
N ILE A 30 -20.92 -13.06 4.38
CA ILE A 30 -22.04 -12.10 4.36
C ILE A 30 -23.15 -12.59 3.41
N LYS A 31 -22.79 -13.17 2.25
CA LYS A 31 -23.75 -13.74 1.28
C LYS A 31 -24.59 -14.87 1.86
N GLN A 32 -24.04 -15.63 2.82
CA GLN A 32 -24.68 -16.81 3.42
C GLN A 32 -25.37 -16.55 4.76
N THR A 33 -25.45 -15.29 5.19
CA THR A 33 -26.04 -14.91 6.49
C THR A 33 -27.15 -13.89 6.30
N HIS A 34 -28.14 -13.86 7.19
CA HIS A 34 -29.28 -12.93 7.08
C HIS A 34 -28.91 -11.50 7.48
N ALA A 35 -28.15 -11.33 8.56
CA ALA A 35 -27.73 -10.04 9.09
C ALA A 35 -26.21 -9.94 9.21
N LEU A 36 -25.68 -8.71 9.13
CA LEU A 36 -24.24 -8.46 9.21
C LEU A 36 -23.64 -8.87 10.57
N LYS A 37 -24.39 -8.66 11.66
CA LYS A 37 -23.98 -9.11 13.01
C LYS A 37 -23.72 -10.62 13.04
N SER A 38 -24.61 -11.41 12.43
CA SER A 38 -24.45 -12.87 12.33
C SER A 38 -23.23 -13.26 11.49
N ALA A 39 -22.93 -12.51 10.43
CA ALA A 39 -21.70 -12.72 9.65
C ALA A 39 -20.45 -12.54 10.53
N PHE A 40 -20.41 -11.47 11.31
CA PHE A 40 -19.29 -11.19 12.22
C PHE A 40 -19.17 -12.21 13.34
N ASP A 41 -20.28 -12.67 13.91
CA ASP A 41 -20.29 -13.77 14.90
C ASP A 41 -19.66 -15.05 14.32
N ILE A 42 -19.99 -15.38 13.07
CA ILE A 42 -19.43 -16.55 12.39
C ILE A 42 -17.94 -16.37 12.11
N LEU A 43 -17.51 -15.21 11.61
CA LEU A 43 -16.10 -14.92 11.36
C LEU A 43 -15.28 -15.08 12.65
N ARG A 44 -15.75 -14.47 13.76
CA ARG A 44 -15.11 -14.61 15.09
C ARG A 44 -15.05 -16.06 15.56
N ARG A 45 -16.13 -16.82 15.36
CA ARG A 45 -16.20 -18.23 15.77
C ARG A 45 -15.25 -19.11 14.96
N PHE A 46 -15.17 -18.90 13.65
CA PHE A 46 -14.27 -19.66 12.79
C PHE A 46 -12.80 -19.30 13.02
N ASN A 47 -12.53 -18.04 13.39
CA ASN A 47 -11.21 -17.58 13.81
C ASN A 47 -10.06 -17.92 12.84
N PHE A 48 -10.30 -17.75 11.54
CA PHE A 48 -9.24 -17.90 10.53
C PHE A 48 -8.06 -16.96 10.82
N ASP A 49 -6.88 -17.29 10.26
CA ASP A 49 -5.69 -16.46 10.39
C ASP A 49 -5.89 -15.12 9.69
N PHE A 50 -6.54 -15.15 8.52
CA PHE A 50 -6.83 -13.97 7.72
C PHE A 50 -8.27 -13.92 7.19
N TYR A 51 -8.76 -12.70 7.00
CA TYR A 51 -10.06 -12.38 6.44
C TYR A 51 -9.86 -11.51 5.20
N PHE A 52 -10.05 -12.11 4.02
CA PHE A 52 -9.88 -11.41 2.75
C PHE A 52 -11.16 -10.65 2.42
N ILE A 53 -10.99 -9.40 2.03
CA ILE A 53 -12.09 -8.52 1.63
C ILE A 53 -11.83 -8.01 0.22
N ASP A 54 -12.80 -8.22 -0.66
CA ASP A 54 -12.92 -7.66 -2.00
C ASP A 54 -14.15 -6.73 -2.01
N ILE A 55 -13.92 -5.47 -1.65
CA ILE A 55 -14.98 -4.47 -1.53
C ILE A 55 -15.35 -3.85 -2.89
N GLU A 56 -14.54 -4.08 -3.92
CA GLU A 56 -14.76 -3.59 -5.28
C GLU A 56 -15.82 -4.41 -6.03
N GLN A 57 -16.12 -5.63 -5.57
CA GLN A 57 -17.22 -6.41 -6.11
C GLN A 57 -18.57 -5.70 -5.87
N LYS A 58 -19.24 -5.31 -6.96
CA LYS A 58 -20.53 -4.58 -6.93
C LYS A 58 -21.58 -5.18 -5.99
N ASP A 59 -21.69 -6.51 -5.97
CA ASP A 59 -22.65 -7.22 -5.14
C ASP A 59 -22.40 -7.01 -3.64
N VAL A 60 -21.13 -6.85 -3.24
CA VAL A 60 -20.72 -6.73 -1.84
C VAL A 60 -21.23 -5.42 -1.26
N GLN A 61 -21.03 -4.31 -1.95
CA GLN A 61 -21.57 -3.03 -1.51
C GLN A 61 -23.09 -3.05 -1.42
N SER A 62 -23.77 -3.57 -2.45
CA SER A 62 -25.23 -3.71 -2.43
C SER A 62 -25.69 -4.52 -1.22
N LEU A 63 -25.00 -5.62 -0.92
CA LEU A 63 -25.30 -6.50 0.20
C LEU A 63 -25.06 -5.84 1.56
N LEU A 64 -23.98 -5.07 1.69
CA LEU A 64 -23.65 -4.32 2.91
C LEU A 64 -24.70 -3.25 3.20
N ASN A 65 -25.07 -2.43 2.21
CA ASN A 65 -26.13 -1.42 2.33
C ASN A 65 -27.48 -2.05 2.71
N LYS A 66 -27.81 -3.22 2.14
CA LYS A 66 -29.06 -3.93 2.47
C LYS A 66 -29.09 -4.49 3.89
N LYS A 67 -27.94 -4.85 4.45
CA LYS A 67 -27.83 -5.56 5.75
C LYS A 67 -27.50 -4.64 6.92
N SER A 68 -27.15 -3.37 6.67
CA SER A 68 -26.84 -2.40 7.71
C SER A 68 -26.96 -0.96 7.19
N ASN A 69 -27.57 -0.10 8.01
CA ASN A 69 -27.69 1.34 7.74
C ASN A 69 -26.36 2.10 7.97
N MET A 70 -25.31 1.42 8.40
CA MET A 70 -23.98 2.01 8.60
C MET A 70 -23.26 2.29 7.29
N PHE A 71 -23.72 1.73 6.17
CA PHE A 71 -23.14 1.94 4.85
C PHE A 71 -24.04 2.84 4.00
N ASN A 72 -23.45 3.57 3.06
CA ASN A 72 -24.20 4.36 2.10
C ASN A 72 -23.52 4.39 0.72
N HIS A 73 -24.30 4.60 -0.33
CA HIS A 73 -23.80 4.60 -1.72
C HIS A 73 -22.82 5.74 -2.05
N SER A 74 -22.69 6.77 -1.21
CA SER A 74 -21.74 7.87 -1.42
C SER A 74 -20.33 7.61 -0.88
N MET A 75 -20.17 6.57 -0.05
CA MET A 75 -18.88 6.16 0.52
C MET A 75 -17.92 5.66 -0.56
N SER A 76 -16.63 5.94 -0.41
CA SER A 76 -15.59 5.33 -1.24
C SER A 76 -15.37 3.86 -0.88
N TYR A 77 -14.76 3.07 -1.76
CA TYR A 77 -14.37 1.68 -1.47
C TYR A 77 -13.57 1.56 -0.16
N PHE A 78 -12.68 2.52 0.10
CA PHE A 78 -11.92 2.58 1.35
C PHE A 78 -12.78 2.84 2.59
N ASP A 79 -13.79 3.72 2.47
CA ASP A 79 -14.70 3.99 3.59
C ASP A 79 -15.54 2.74 3.90
N TYR A 80 -16.00 2.02 2.88
CA TYR A 80 -16.69 0.73 3.06
C TYR A 80 -15.79 -0.28 3.78
N TYR A 81 -14.55 -0.45 3.33
CA TYR A 81 -13.60 -1.36 3.94
C TYR A 81 -13.36 -1.01 5.42
N ASN A 82 -13.08 0.27 5.71
CA ASN A 82 -12.85 0.75 7.07
C ASN A 82 -14.06 0.56 7.99
N GLN A 83 -15.26 0.91 7.51
CA GLN A 83 -16.49 0.74 8.27
C GLN A 83 -16.78 -0.75 8.57
N LEU A 84 -16.49 -1.63 7.62
CA LEU A 84 -16.68 -3.08 7.77
C LEU A 84 -15.76 -3.67 8.85
N ILE A 85 -14.47 -3.32 8.81
CA ILE A 85 -13.50 -3.83 9.81
C ILE A 85 -13.83 -3.29 11.21
N ASP A 86 -14.20 -2.01 11.32
CA ASP A 86 -14.53 -1.39 12.60
C ASP A 86 -15.78 -2.02 13.23
N ALA A 87 -16.81 -2.30 12.41
CA ALA A 87 -18.04 -2.96 12.85
C ALA A 87 -17.84 -4.46 13.21
N SER A 88 -16.78 -5.09 12.69
CA SER A 88 -16.53 -6.52 12.92
C SER A 88 -16.00 -6.83 14.33
N HIS A 89 -15.40 -5.86 15.02
CA HIS A 89 -14.67 -6.05 16.28
C HIS A 89 -13.63 -7.19 16.23
N ILE A 90 -13.07 -7.48 15.05
CA ILE A 90 -11.94 -8.39 14.86
C ILE A 90 -10.66 -7.55 14.78
N HIS A 91 -9.55 -8.06 15.30
CA HIS A 91 -8.26 -7.37 15.23
C HIS A 91 -7.88 -7.06 13.78
N THR A 92 -7.57 -5.78 13.49
CA THR A 92 -7.38 -5.26 12.14
C THR A 92 -6.27 -5.98 11.36
N SER A 93 -5.23 -6.48 12.06
CA SER A 93 -4.14 -7.23 11.45
C SER A 93 -4.53 -8.55 10.79
N LYS A 94 -5.76 -9.04 11.03
CA LYS A 94 -6.27 -10.22 10.34
C LYS A 94 -6.91 -9.89 9.00
N PHE A 95 -7.25 -8.64 8.73
CA PHE A 95 -7.91 -8.27 7.48
C PHE A 95 -6.90 -8.01 6.37
N VAL A 96 -7.23 -8.47 5.16
CA VAL A 96 -6.46 -8.20 3.95
C VAL A 96 -7.40 -7.63 2.90
N TYR A 97 -7.11 -6.42 2.43
CA TYR A 97 -7.81 -5.84 1.28
C TYR A 97 -7.23 -6.45 0.01
N THR A 98 -8.03 -7.21 -0.74
CA THR A 98 -7.58 -7.99 -1.91
C THR A 98 -8.28 -7.55 -3.19
N LYS A 99 -7.71 -7.97 -4.34
CA LYS A 99 -8.27 -7.76 -5.69
C LYS A 99 -8.48 -6.29 -6.02
N LEU A 100 -7.51 -5.48 -5.62
CA LEU A 100 -7.49 -4.07 -5.90
C LEU A 100 -7.35 -3.81 -7.39
N THR A 101 -8.17 -2.91 -7.91
CA THR A 101 -8.04 -2.43 -9.29
C THR A 101 -7.84 -0.94 -9.31
N LYS A 102 -7.34 -0.40 -10.43
CA LYS A 102 -7.18 1.04 -10.62
C LYS A 102 -8.49 1.84 -10.42
N LYS A 103 -9.66 1.17 -10.48
CA LYS A 103 -10.98 1.77 -10.21
C LYS A 103 -11.18 2.19 -8.75
N CYS A 104 -10.34 1.71 -7.81
CA CYS A 104 -10.41 2.17 -6.43
C CYS A 104 -10.02 3.65 -6.28
N PHE A 105 -9.26 4.20 -7.22
CA PHE A 105 -8.79 5.58 -7.19
C PHE A 105 -9.76 6.51 -7.91
N LYS A 106 -10.36 7.45 -7.16
CA LYS A 106 -11.33 8.42 -7.70
C LYS A 106 -10.80 9.27 -8.85
N LEU A 107 -9.49 9.53 -8.87
CA LEU A 107 -8.83 10.42 -9.83
C LEU A 107 -8.14 9.66 -10.98
N TYR A 108 -8.26 8.33 -11.01
CA TYR A 108 -7.65 7.54 -12.08
C TYR A 108 -8.25 7.90 -13.44
N LYS A 109 -7.37 8.09 -14.43
CA LYS A 109 -7.73 8.26 -15.83
C LYS A 109 -7.21 7.07 -16.62
N GLU A 110 -8.04 6.56 -17.53
CA GLU A 110 -7.62 5.48 -18.41
C GLU A 110 -6.38 5.90 -19.22
N ASN A 111 -5.44 4.96 -19.39
CA ASN A 111 -4.17 5.14 -20.10
C ASN A 111 -3.15 6.08 -19.44
N THR A 112 -3.38 6.54 -18.21
CA THR A 112 -2.35 7.21 -17.41
C THR A 112 -1.83 6.30 -16.30
N PRO A 113 -0.50 6.26 -16.06
CA PRO A 113 0.06 5.58 -14.90
C PRO A 113 -0.54 6.11 -13.59
N LEU A 114 -0.60 5.25 -12.58
CA LEU A 114 -0.95 5.69 -11.22
C LEU A 114 0.15 6.61 -10.69
N GLU A 115 -0.21 7.64 -9.94
CA GLU A 115 0.77 8.51 -9.31
C GLU A 115 1.24 7.94 -7.96
N THR A 116 2.40 8.39 -7.48
CA THR A 116 2.92 8.10 -6.13
C THR A 116 1.87 8.32 -5.03
N ALA A 117 1.06 9.36 -5.15
CA ALA A 117 -0.02 9.67 -4.20
C ALA A 117 -1.12 8.60 -4.16
N ASP A 118 -1.45 8.02 -5.31
CA ASP A 118 -2.42 6.93 -5.42
C ASP A 118 -1.86 5.67 -4.75
N LEU A 119 -0.61 5.30 -5.10
CA LEU A 119 0.08 4.14 -4.52
C LEU A 119 0.25 4.26 -2.99
N MET A 120 0.54 5.47 -2.49
CA MET A 120 0.67 5.73 -1.06
C MET A 120 -0.62 5.53 -0.26
N CYS A 121 -1.80 5.64 -0.88
CA CYS A 121 -3.07 5.45 -0.18
C CYS A 121 -3.15 4.07 0.48
N HIS A 122 -2.76 3.02 -0.23
CA HIS A 122 -2.74 1.65 0.28
C HIS A 122 -1.70 1.42 1.37
N ILE A 123 -0.51 2.01 1.21
CA ILE A 123 0.55 1.94 2.20
C ILE A 123 0.11 2.60 3.51
N LEU A 124 -0.56 3.76 3.43
CA LEU A 124 -1.07 4.44 4.62
C LEU A 124 -2.13 3.61 5.34
N ILE A 125 -2.96 2.83 4.63
CA ILE A 125 -3.92 1.91 5.26
C ILE A 125 -3.17 0.83 6.04
N MET A 126 -2.17 0.20 5.41
CA MET A 126 -1.34 -0.80 6.05
C MET A 126 -0.63 -0.26 7.30
N LEU A 127 -0.02 0.93 7.20
CA LEU A 127 0.73 1.53 8.30
C LEU A 127 -0.18 2.07 9.42
N LYS A 128 -1.33 2.66 9.11
CA LYS A 128 -2.25 3.24 10.12
C LYS A 128 -3.10 2.20 10.83
N ARG A 129 -3.56 1.17 10.11
CA ARG A 129 -4.51 0.18 10.64
C ARG A 129 -3.88 -1.19 10.91
N GLY A 130 -2.68 -1.44 10.39
CA GLY A 130 -2.03 -2.76 10.49
C GLY A 130 -2.67 -3.82 9.59
N CYS A 131 -3.57 -3.43 8.67
CA CYS A 131 -4.20 -4.35 7.73
C CYS A 131 -3.24 -4.79 6.63
N GLY A 132 -3.46 -5.98 6.08
CA GLY A 132 -2.80 -6.42 4.86
C GLY A 132 -3.43 -5.79 3.61
N VAL A 133 -2.63 -5.68 2.55
CA VAL A 133 -3.09 -5.31 1.22
C VAL A 133 -2.52 -6.31 0.22
N GLY A 134 -3.37 -6.87 -0.63
CA GLY A 134 -3.05 -7.89 -1.61
C GLY A 134 -3.15 -7.34 -3.03
N TYR A 135 -2.11 -7.61 -3.81
CA TYR A 135 -1.97 -7.20 -5.21
C TYR A 135 -1.79 -8.41 -6.10
N GLU A 136 -2.01 -8.22 -7.40
CA GLU A 136 -1.59 -9.21 -8.38
C GLU A 136 -0.05 -9.29 -8.40
N LEU A 137 0.48 -10.49 -8.60
CA LEU A 137 1.93 -10.65 -8.73
C LEU A 137 2.44 -10.04 -10.04
N MET A 138 1.72 -10.30 -11.13
CA MET A 138 2.02 -9.85 -12.48
C MET A 138 0.76 -9.28 -13.10
N THR A 139 0.88 -8.18 -13.85
CA THR A 139 -0.22 -7.56 -14.60
C THR A 139 -0.82 -8.55 -15.61
N LYS A 140 -2.13 -8.79 -15.55
CA LYS A 140 -2.87 -9.59 -16.54
C LYS A 140 -3.86 -8.69 -17.29
N ASP A 141 -4.61 -7.88 -16.56
CA ASP A 141 -5.56 -6.90 -17.06
C ASP A 141 -5.00 -5.47 -16.94
N SER A 142 -5.47 -4.53 -17.77
CA SER A 142 -5.04 -3.13 -17.72
C SER A 142 -5.43 -2.42 -16.42
N MET A 143 -6.45 -2.93 -15.74
CA MET A 143 -6.96 -2.43 -14.46
C MET A 143 -6.25 -3.01 -13.25
N ASP A 144 -5.40 -4.02 -13.42
CA ASP A 144 -4.69 -4.64 -12.31
C ASP A 144 -3.75 -3.63 -11.64
N ILE A 145 -3.65 -3.75 -10.31
CA ILE A 145 -2.54 -3.19 -9.56
C ILE A 145 -1.64 -4.37 -9.21
N ALA A 146 -0.46 -4.41 -9.83
CA ALA A 146 0.47 -5.52 -9.71
C ALA A 146 1.82 -5.09 -9.14
N LEU A 147 2.58 -6.09 -8.68
CA LEU A 147 3.96 -5.91 -8.23
C LEU A 147 4.96 -5.88 -9.39
N MET A 148 4.62 -6.53 -10.50
CA MET A 148 5.46 -6.69 -11.67
C MET A 148 4.62 -6.51 -12.94
N ASN A 149 5.21 -5.91 -13.96
CA ASN A 149 4.57 -5.80 -15.27
C ASN A 149 4.59 -7.15 -16.00
N ARG A 150 4.03 -7.21 -17.22
CA ARG A 150 3.96 -8.44 -18.03
C ARG A 150 5.31 -9.03 -18.41
N HIS A 151 6.36 -8.22 -18.41
CA HIS A 151 7.73 -8.64 -18.69
C HIS A 151 8.49 -9.09 -17.44
N GLY A 152 7.84 -9.08 -16.27
CA GLY A 152 8.47 -9.43 -15.00
C GLY A 152 9.38 -8.33 -14.45
N ILE A 153 9.20 -7.08 -14.87
CA ILE A 153 9.94 -5.94 -14.32
C ILE A 153 9.11 -5.33 -13.19
N TYR A 154 9.77 -4.90 -12.12
CA TYR A 154 9.11 -4.32 -10.96
C TYR A 154 8.33 -3.04 -11.28
N GLU A 155 7.10 -3.01 -10.81
CA GLU A 155 6.24 -1.83 -10.78
C GLU A 155 6.64 -0.92 -9.61
N PRO A 156 6.35 0.40 -9.67
CA PRO A 156 6.71 1.34 -8.62
C PRO A 156 6.18 0.94 -7.23
N LEU A 157 5.08 0.18 -7.18
CA LEU A 157 4.53 -0.38 -5.95
C LEU A 157 5.50 -1.33 -5.23
N MET A 158 6.27 -2.15 -5.96
CA MET A 158 7.27 -3.04 -5.35
C MET A 158 8.37 -2.24 -4.65
N TYR A 159 8.88 -1.19 -5.30
CA TYR A 159 9.86 -0.30 -4.69
C TYR A 159 9.30 0.43 -3.48
N LEU A 160 8.03 0.84 -3.55
CA LEU A 160 7.37 1.48 -2.43
C LEU A 160 7.31 0.55 -1.20
N TYR A 161 7.01 -0.74 -1.39
CA TYR A 161 7.06 -1.76 -0.33
C TYR A 161 8.45 -1.89 0.31
N GLN A 162 9.50 -1.86 -0.51
CA GLN A 162 10.88 -1.92 -0.03
C GLN A 162 11.24 -0.67 0.77
N ILE A 163 10.85 0.50 0.27
CA ILE A 163 11.09 1.80 0.91
C ILE A 163 10.38 1.89 2.27
N VAL A 164 9.14 1.39 2.38
CA VAL A 164 8.36 1.50 3.64
C VAL A 164 8.69 0.42 4.67
N LYS A 165 9.50 -0.58 4.31
CA LYS A 165 9.91 -1.68 5.20
C LYS A 165 10.38 -1.23 6.59
N PRO A 166 11.20 -0.16 6.76
CA PRO A 166 11.65 0.27 8.09
C PRO A 166 10.52 0.75 9.02
N PHE A 167 9.37 1.13 8.46
CA PHE A 167 8.24 1.70 9.20
C PHE A 167 7.25 0.62 9.70
N ILE A 168 7.30 -0.59 9.14
CA ILE A 168 6.32 -1.63 9.44
C ILE A 168 6.47 -2.12 10.88
N GLY A 169 5.35 -2.14 11.63
CA GLY A 169 5.30 -2.60 13.02
C GLY A 169 6.00 -1.68 14.02
N LYS A 170 6.26 -0.42 13.65
CA LYS A 170 6.91 0.58 14.49
C LYS A 170 5.91 1.63 15.00
N PRO A 171 6.21 2.32 16.12
CA PRO A 171 5.42 3.47 16.56
C PRO A 171 5.71 4.68 15.64
N LEU A 172 4.83 4.93 14.68
CA LEU A 172 5.01 5.96 13.65
C LEU A 172 4.34 7.28 14.04
N SER A 173 5.00 8.39 13.71
CA SER A 173 4.34 9.70 13.59
C SER A 173 3.95 9.93 12.14
N ILE A 174 2.65 9.83 11.84
CA ILE A 174 2.11 9.96 10.48
C ILE A 174 1.40 11.31 10.35
N HIS A 175 1.92 12.16 9.47
CA HIS A 175 1.27 13.40 9.04
C HIS A 175 0.69 13.22 7.63
N GLU A 176 0.14 14.29 7.08
CA GLU A 176 -0.49 14.29 5.76
C GLU A 176 0.49 13.97 4.64
N ASN A 177 1.66 14.62 4.62
CA ASN A 177 2.65 14.50 3.54
C ASN A 177 4.00 13.93 4.03
N TYR A 178 4.05 13.39 5.25
CA TYR A 178 5.24 12.72 5.75
C TYR A 178 4.95 11.67 6.83
N ILE A 179 5.86 10.71 6.97
CA ILE A 179 5.93 9.75 8.08
C ILE A 179 7.31 9.85 8.70
N VAL A 180 7.38 9.91 10.02
CA VAL A 180 8.63 9.89 10.78
C VAL A 180 8.63 8.76 11.79
N PHE A 181 9.78 8.13 11.90
CA PHE A 181 10.09 7.13 12.91
C PHE A 181 11.54 7.30 13.36
N LYS A 182 11.82 7.13 14.64
CA LYS A 182 13.18 7.12 15.18
C LYS A 182 13.38 5.80 15.92
N ASP A 183 14.36 5.01 15.48
CA ASP A 183 14.87 3.89 16.27
C ASP A 183 16.08 4.31 17.11
N PHE A 184 16.73 3.35 17.76
CA PHE A 184 17.90 3.63 18.62
C PHE A 184 19.08 4.24 17.87
N GLN A 185 19.19 4.03 16.56
CA GLN A 185 20.34 4.39 15.75
C GLN A 185 20.02 5.46 14.71
N ASN A 186 18.79 5.52 14.19
CA ASN A 186 18.47 6.25 12.98
C ASN A 186 17.17 7.04 13.11
N ILE A 187 17.11 8.17 12.40
CA ILE A 187 15.85 8.85 12.10
C ILE A 187 15.45 8.45 10.67
N HIS A 188 14.25 7.91 10.52
CA HIS A 188 13.64 7.52 9.26
C HIS A 188 12.52 8.51 8.92
N ILE A 189 12.55 9.04 7.71
CA ILE A 189 11.58 10.00 7.21
C ILE A 189 11.12 9.53 5.84
N LEU A 190 9.82 9.50 5.62
CA LEU A 190 9.22 9.30 4.31
C LEU A 190 8.43 10.55 3.96
N LEU A 191 8.80 11.23 2.88
CA LEU A 191 8.10 12.39 2.33
C LEU A 191 7.32 11.96 1.09
N PHE A 192 6.07 12.40 0.96
CA PHE A 192 5.21 12.02 -0.16
C PHE A 192 4.07 13.03 -0.33
N ASN A 193 3.47 13.05 -1.52
CA ASN A 193 2.26 13.84 -1.80
C ASN A 193 1.01 13.03 -1.43
N SER A 194 0.17 13.53 -0.54
CA SER A 194 -1.13 12.87 -0.27
C SER A 194 -2.21 13.31 -1.25
N LEU A 195 -3.23 12.47 -1.44
CA LEU A 195 -4.38 12.78 -2.30
C LEU A 195 -5.17 14.02 -1.83
N LYS A 196 -5.16 14.33 -0.53
CA LYS A 196 -5.88 15.47 0.04
C LYS A 196 -5.07 16.77 0.02
N HIS A 197 -3.74 16.66 -0.01
CA HIS A 197 -2.81 17.80 0.05
C HIS A 197 -1.74 17.64 -1.03
N ARG A 198 -2.21 17.40 -2.26
CA ARG A 198 -1.35 17.26 -3.44
C ARG A 198 -0.88 18.65 -3.85
N PHE A 199 0.43 18.80 -3.97
CA PHE A 199 1.04 20.05 -4.45
C PHE A 199 0.74 20.26 -5.93
N SER A 200 0.80 21.50 -6.39
CA SER A 200 0.69 21.79 -7.82
C SER A 200 1.89 21.19 -8.57
N PRO A 201 1.74 20.73 -9.83
CA PRO A 201 2.85 20.32 -10.70
C PRO A 201 3.98 21.34 -10.84
N GLN A 202 3.69 22.62 -10.58
CA GLN A 202 4.61 23.75 -10.71
C GLN A 202 5.30 24.11 -9.38
N GLU A 203 4.88 23.51 -8.26
CA GLU A 203 5.37 23.84 -6.94
C GLU A 203 6.39 22.82 -6.45
N VAL A 204 7.44 23.31 -5.78
CA VAL A 204 8.40 22.49 -5.04
C VAL A 204 8.23 22.78 -3.56
N HIS A 205 7.90 21.75 -2.78
CA HIS A 205 7.68 21.92 -1.35
C HIS A 205 8.96 21.64 -0.56
N LYS A 206 9.24 22.51 0.41
CA LYS A 206 10.42 22.41 1.28
C LYS A 206 10.04 21.87 2.65
N PHE A 207 10.66 20.76 3.03
CA PHE A 207 10.58 20.18 4.36
C PHE A 207 11.82 20.55 5.16
N VAL A 208 11.62 21.21 6.29
CA VAL A 208 12.70 21.78 7.12
C VAL A 208 12.82 20.99 8.41
N LEU A 209 13.97 20.34 8.62
CA LEU A 209 14.31 19.73 9.90
C LEU A 209 15.05 20.70 10.79
N ARG A 210 14.49 20.93 11.98
CA ARG A 210 15.08 21.84 12.96
C ARG A 210 16.45 21.31 13.44
N PRO A 211 17.49 22.16 13.52
CA PRO A 211 18.84 21.70 13.88
C PRO A 211 18.93 20.93 15.21
N HIS A 212 18.07 21.26 16.18
CA HIS A 212 18.12 20.73 17.54
C HIS A 212 17.75 19.23 17.62
N VAL A 213 17.04 18.69 16.62
CA VAL A 213 16.70 17.26 16.57
C VAL A 213 17.75 16.43 15.82
N LEU A 214 18.75 17.08 15.21
CA LEU A 214 19.76 16.44 14.37
C LEU A 214 21.07 16.20 15.13
N PRO A 215 21.77 15.09 14.86
CA PRO A 215 23.11 14.84 15.40
C PRO A 215 24.12 15.85 14.84
N THR A 216 25.24 16.05 15.55
CA THR A 216 26.30 16.98 15.13
C THR A 216 26.93 16.58 13.79
N LYS A 217 27.09 15.27 13.56
CA LYS A 217 27.51 14.68 12.29
C LYS A 217 26.59 13.51 11.97
N ALA A 218 26.23 13.37 10.70
CA ALA A 218 25.42 12.25 10.23
C ALA A 218 25.73 11.88 8.78
N MET A 219 25.47 10.61 8.46
CA MET A 219 25.27 10.14 7.11
C MET A 219 23.79 10.19 6.78
N LEU A 220 23.46 10.83 5.66
CA LEU A 220 22.13 10.82 5.06
C LEU A 220 22.13 9.78 3.94
N PHE A 221 21.22 8.82 4.01
CA PHE A 221 20.85 7.97 2.88
C PHE A 221 19.49 8.42 2.38
N ILE A 222 19.39 8.78 1.11
CA ILE A 222 18.17 9.29 0.48
C ILE A 222 17.82 8.39 -0.69
N GLN A 223 16.57 7.94 -0.76
CA GLN A 223 16.04 7.19 -1.89
C GLN A 223 14.84 7.94 -2.46
N THR A 224 14.88 8.25 -3.76
CA THR A 224 13.83 8.97 -4.48
C THR A 224 13.13 8.04 -5.47
N LEU A 225 11.81 7.99 -5.38
CA LEU A 225 10.92 7.29 -6.30
C LEU A 225 10.03 8.34 -6.99
N ASN A 226 10.13 8.46 -8.31
CA ASN A 226 9.38 9.40 -9.13
C ASN A 226 9.34 8.93 -10.59
N ARG A 227 8.77 9.74 -11.49
CA ARG A 227 8.63 9.42 -12.92
C ARG A 227 9.94 9.07 -13.62
N GLU A 228 11.06 9.64 -13.19
CA GLU A 228 12.38 9.41 -13.78
C GLU A 228 13.11 8.21 -13.14
N HIS A 229 12.69 7.81 -11.93
CA HIS A 229 13.41 6.84 -11.11
C HIS A 229 12.45 5.84 -10.44
N GLY A 230 12.37 4.63 -11.00
CA GLY A 230 11.60 3.51 -10.44
C GLY A 230 10.14 3.42 -10.90
N PHE A 231 9.71 4.25 -11.86
CA PHE A 231 8.43 4.11 -12.53
C PHE A 231 8.59 3.51 -13.93
N ILE A 232 8.33 2.21 -14.04
CA ILE A 232 8.54 1.46 -15.29
C ILE A 232 7.68 1.99 -16.44
N ASP A 233 6.45 2.46 -16.16
CA ASP A 233 5.53 2.97 -17.17
C ASP A 233 6.08 4.14 -18.01
N TYR A 234 7.12 4.84 -17.54
CA TYR A 234 7.75 5.91 -18.32
C TYR A 234 8.91 5.42 -19.19
N ALA A 235 9.56 4.31 -18.80
CA ALA A 235 10.62 3.68 -19.60
C ALA A 235 10.07 2.64 -20.58
N LEU A 236 8.97 1.98 -20.19
CA LEU A 236 8.24 1.00 -20.98
C LEU A 236 6.73 1.30 -20.91
N PRO A 237 6.24 2.24 -21.73
CA PRO A 237 4.84 2.66 -21.70
C PRO A 237 3.87 1.51 -21.97
N PRO A 238 2.64 1.55 -21.40
CA PRO A 238 1.67 0.46 -21.52
C PRO A 238 1.33 0.04 -22.96
N LEU A 239 1.47 0.94 -23.93
CA LEU A 239 1.28 0.67 -25.35
C LEU A 239 2.28 -0.36 -25.92
N LEU A 240 3.42 -0.55 -25.28
CA LEU A 240 4.44 -1.52 -25.68
C LEU A 240 4.28 -2.90 -25.00
N ASN A 241 3.32 -3.06 -24.09
CA ASN A 241 3.13 -4.29 -23.32
C ASN A 241 2.83 -5.54 -24.17
N GLU A 242 2.25 -5.35 -25.36
CA GLU A 242 1.96 -6.45 -26.31
C GLU A 242 3.06 -6.61 -27.38
N THR A 243 4.12 -5.80 -27.31
CA THR A 243 5.22 -5.84 -28.27
C THR A 243 6.30 -6.80 -27.79
N TYR A 244 6.84 -7.61 -28.70
CA TYR A 244 8.04 -8.38 -28.38
C TYR A 244 9.23 -7.44 -28.20
N ILE A 245 9.89 -7.55 -27.05
CA ILE A 245 11.09 -6.78 -26.72
C ILE A 245 12.18 -7.78 -26.39
N GLU A 246 13.35 -7.57 -27.00
CA GLU A 246 14.50 -8.43 -26.75
C GLU A 246 14.87 -8.44 -25.26
N ARG A 247 15.21 -9.62 -24.76
CA ARG A 247 15.52 -9.83 -23.34
C ARG A 247 16.68 -8.95 -22.84
N THR A 248 17.66 -8.71 -23.70
CA THR A 248 18.81 -7.82 -23.42
C THR A 248 18.35 -6.39 -23.19
N LEU A 249 17.44 -5.88 -24.02
CA LEU A 249 16.87 -4.54 -23.85
C LEU A 249 16.01 -4.46 -22.59
N LEU A 250 15.16 -5.47 -22.32
CA LEU A 250 14.39 -5.55 -21.07
C LEU A 250 15.29 -5.51 -19.84
N HIS A 251 16.45 -6.17 -19.88
CA HIS A 251 17.41 -6.14 -18.78
C HIS A 251 18.02 -4.76 -18.55
N TYR A 252 18.37 -4.03 -19.62
CA TYR A 252 18.85 -2.64 -19.48
C TYR A 252 17.76 -1.71 -18.94
N ILE A 253 16.52 -1.89 -19.38
CA ILE A 253 15.37 -1.14 -18.85
C ILE A 253 15.19 -1.44 -17.36
N GLU A 254 15.23 -2.70 -16.95
CA GLU A 254 15.10 -3.11 -15.55
C GLU A 254 16.19 -2.49 -14.67
N GLN A 255 17.45 -2.53 -15.10
CA GLN A 255 18.58 -1.94 -14.37
C GLN A 255 18.45 -0.42 -14.23
N ALA A 256 17.97 0.26 -15.28
CA ALA A 256 17.75 1.70 -15.26
C ALA A 256 16.50 2.09 -14.43
N ASN A 257 15.52 1.20 -14.33
CA ASN A 257 14.27 1.42 -13.61
C ASN A 257 14.40 1.08 -12.12
N THR A 258 15.26 1.79 -11.40
CA THR A 258 15.36 1.68 -9.94
C THR A 258 15.21 3.05 -9.28
N PRO A 259 14.74 3.12 -8.02
CA PRO A 259 14.69 4.39 -7.30
C PRO A 259 16.11 4.95 -7.14
N LYS A 260 16.28 6.26 -7.34
CA LYS A 260 17.57 6.92 -7.22
C LYS A 260 18.03 6.91 -5.77
N ALA A 261 19.24 6.41 -5.50
CA ALA A 261 19.85 6.41 -4.18
C ALA A 261 20.99 7.44 -4.11
N GLU A 262 21.02 8.22 -3.02
CA GLU A 262 22.05 9.22 -2.74
C GLU A 262 22.58 9.05 -1.30
N ILE A 263 23.88 9.23 -1.11
CA ILE A 263 24.51 9.28 0.21
C ILE A 263 25.18 10.64 0.38
N LYS A 264 24.88 11.33 1.49
CA LYS A 264 25.43 12.66 1.79
C LYS A 264 25.96 12.69 3.21
N GLN A 265 27.07 13.40 3.42
CA GLN A 265 27.53 13.76 4.76
C GLN A 265 26.84 15.04 5.21
N PHE A 266 26.39 15.05 6.46
CA PHE A 266 25.79 16.20 7.12
C PHE A 266 26.61 16.57 8.35
N ILE A 267 26.91 17.86 8.48
CA ILE A 267 27.48 18.45 9.68
C ILE A 267 26.50 19.53 10.12
N ARG A 268 26.07 19.47 11.38
CA ARG A 268 25.10 20.42 11.94
C ARG A 268 25.71 21.82 11.94
N THR A 269 25.03 22.73 11.26
CA THR A 269 25.32 24.17 11.26
C THR A 269 24.14 24.94 11.86
N ALA A 270 24.19 26.27 11.85
CA ALA A 270 23.03 27.10 12.21
C ALA A 270 21.88 26.98 11.19
N ASN A 271 22.19 26.57 9.95
CA ASN A 271 21.18 26.40 8.90
C ASN A 271 20.43 25.08 9.11
N PRO A 272 19.10 25.07 8.88
CA PRO A 272 18.33 23.85 8.96
C PRO A 272 18.70 22.87 7.83
N LEU A 273 18.40 21.59 8.04
CA LEU A 273 18.48 20.59 6.98
C LEU A 273 17.18 20.61 6.19
N GLU A 274 17.26 20.91 4.90
CA GLU A 274 16.10 21.05 4.02
C GLU A 274 16.04 19.92 3.00
N PHE A 275 14.83 19.46 2.71
CA PHE A 275 14.52 18.52 1.65
C PHE A 275 13.43 19.07 0.76
N GLU A 276 13.68 19.07 -0.54
CA GLU A 276 12.68 19.44 -1.55
C GLU A 276 11.89 18.19 -1.97
N LEU A 277 10.58 18.36 -2.15
CA LEU A 277 9.70 17.35 -2.71
C LEU A 277 8.95 17.95 -3.90
N HIS A 278 9.12 17.33 -5.07
CA HIS A 278 8.46 17.73 -6.30
C HIS A 278 7.08 17.07 -6.43
N TYR A 279 6.34 17.48 -7.46
CA TYR A 279 5.11 16.80 -7.86
C TYR A 279 5.38 15.34 -8.20
N ASP A 280 4.47 14.46 -7.77
CA ASP A 280 4.53 13.02 -8.01
C ASP A 280 5.87 12.36 -7.62
N GLU A 281 6.42 12.82 -6.48
CA GLU A 281 7.67 12.34 -5.93
C GLU A 281 7.47 11.78 -4.52
N LEU A 282 8.23 10.74 -4.22
CA LEU A 282 8.36 10.17 -2.89
C LEU A 282 9.84 10.09 -2.52
N LYS A 283 10.18 10.52 -1.31
CA LYS A 283 11.55 10.45 -0.79
C LYS A 283 11.60 9.73 0.54
N TYR A 284 12.42 8.71 0.63
CA TYR A 284 12.84 8.13 1.89
C TYR A 284 14.20 8.68 2.29
N ILE A 285 14.33 9.09 3.55
CA ILE A 285 15.53 9.65 4.13
C ILE A 285 15.83 8.89 5.41
N ARG A 286 17.04 8.34 5.52
CA ARG A 286 17.61 7.80 6.75
C ARG A 286 18.76 8.68 7.20
N ILE A 287 18.67 9.17 8.43
CA ILE A 287 19.70 9.96 9.09
C ILE A 287 20.36 9.08 10.14
N SER A 288 21.63 8.74 9.92
CA SER A 288 22.45 7.91 10.81
C SER A 288 23.54 8.78 11.44
N PRO A 289 23.62 8.91 12.77
CA PRO A 289 24.72 9.59 13.45
C PRO A 289 26.07 9.01 13.03
N SER A 290 27.07 9.88 12.90
CA SER A 290 28.46 9.53 12.56
C SER A 290 29.41 9.84 13.70
#